data_AF-Q2NQX5-F1
#
_entry.id   AF-Q2NQX5-F1
#
_cell.length_a   1.000
_cell.length_b   1.000
_cell.length_c   1.000
_cell.angle_alpha   90.00
_cell.angle_beta   90.00
_cell.angle_gamma   90.00
#
_symmetry.space_group_name_H-M   'P 1'
#
loop_
_entity.id
_entity.type
_entity.pdbx_description
1 polymer ?
#
loop_
_entity_poly.entity_id
_entity_poly.type
_entity_poly.pdbx_seq_one_letter_code
_entity_poly.pdbx_strand_id
1 'polypeptide(L)'
;MALLCAMALGTAARGETPAAAPPYPSAGTTPSTANSITRPPVPNSTGPTAPYLLAGAPTFDTTVTKFRERYNSHNPNLPIGEFRALEGPSEPANLTHAASKINETLYASTALEKGSGKIKTLQLTYLPVEGGTEKAAHATAISYMAALLREFEPTISVEQSTARVLDLLNRGHGSRFFQQQWGALRYVVADNGDKGLTFAVEPVKLALAEP
;
A
#
# COMPACT_ATOMS: atom_id res chain seq x y z
N MET A 1 -12.99 -9.03 0.56
CA MET A 1 -11.92 -9.33 1.54
C MET A 1 -10.56 -9.34 0.82
N ALA A 2 -10.21 -8.23 0.17
CA ALA A 2 -9.04 -8.11 -0.72
C ALA A 2 -8.28 -6.79 -0.50
N LEU A 3 -8.39 -6.20 0.69
CA LEU A 3 -7.92 -4.83 0.96
C LEU A 3 -6.56 -4.75 1.68
N LEU A 4 -5.83 -5.87 1.80
CA LEU A 4 -4.60 -5.91 2.61
C LEU A 4 -3.37 -6.55 1.94
N CYS A 5 -3.42 -6.88 0.64
CA CYS A 5 -2.36 -7.68 0.01
C CYS A 5 -1.42 -6.95 -0.95
N ALA A 6 -1.63 -5.67 -1.25
CA ALA A 6 -0.86 -4.99 -2.30
C ALA A 6 0.62 -4.70 -1.95
N MET A 7 1.07 -4.95 -0.71
CA MET A 7 2.51 -4.91 -0.38
C MET A 7 3.10 -6.23 0.15
N ALA A 8 2.35 -7.35 0.15
CA ALA A 8 2.79 -8.57 0.84
C ALA A 8 2.73 -9.89 0.04
N LEU A 9 2.33 -9.92 -1.24
CA LEU A 9 2.30 -11.18 -1.99
C LEU A 9 3.12 -11.13 -3.27
N GLY A 10 4.38 -11.53 -3.13
CA GLY A 10 5.16 -12.10 -4.22
C GLY A 10 4.80 -13.58 -4.42
N THR A 11 4.48 -13.94 -5.67
CA THR A 11 4.71 -15.24 -6.35
C THR A 11 3.88 -15.21 -7.63
N ALA A 12 4.21 -15.89 -8.73
CA ALA A 12 5.44 -16.34 -9.38
C ALA A 12 4.94 -17.06 -10.65
N ALA A 13 5.38 -16.57 -11.81
CA ALA A 13 5.54 -17.23 -13.11
C ALA A 13 4.40 -18.04 -13.80
N ARG A 14 4.35 -17.80 -15.12
CA ARG A 14 3.61 -18.49 -16.17
C ARG A 14 4.19 -19.89 -16.46
N GLY A 15 3.28 -20.82 -16.77
CA GLY A 15 3.27 -21.76 -17.91
C GLY A 15 4.53 -22.51 -18.32
N GLU A 16 4.47 -23.85 -18.22
CA GLU A 16 5.06 -24.77 -19.20
C GLU A 16 4.21 -26.04 -19.34
N THR A 17 4.00 -26.44 -20.58
CA THR A 17 3.20 -27.58 -21.09
C THR A 17 3.90 -28.92 -20.81
N PRO A 18 3.18 -30.05 -20.63
CA PRO A 18 3.82 -31.32 -20.28
C PRO A 18 4.46 -32.01 -21.49
N ALA A 19 5.75 -32.34 -21.39
CA ALA A 19 6.45 -33.19 -22.34
C ALA A 19 6.87 -34.53 -21.70
N ALA A 20 6.46 -35.59 -22.39
CA ALA A 20 6.78 -37.01 -22.33
C ALA A 20 7.86 -37.53 -21.35
N ALA A 21 7.47 -38.55 -20.59
CA ALA A 21 8.34 -39.46 -19.83
C ALA A 21 9.07 -40.47 -20.74
N PRO A 22 10.30 -40.88 -20.38
CA PRO A 22 10.84 -42.19 -20.72
C PRO A 22 11.07 -43.07 -19.46
N PRO A 23 11.27 -44.39 -19.63
CA PRO A 23 10.92 -45.40 -18.62
C PRO A 23 12.00 -45.66 -17.55
N TYR A 24 11.55 -46.17 -16.41
CA TYR A 24 12.35 -46.72 -15.31
C TYR A 24 13.30 -47.85 -15.76
N PRO A 25 14.35 -48.10 -14.95
CA PRO A 25 14.58 -49.47 -14.51
C PRO A 25 14.63 -49.62 -12.97
N SER A 26 14.32 -50.85 -12.56
CA SER A 26 14.01 -51.31 -11.22
C SER A 26 15.21 -51.60 -10.29
N ALA A 27 14.87 -51.67 -9.00
CA ALA A 27 15.36 -52.57 -7.94
C ALA A 27 16.36 -52.03 -6.90
N GLY A 28 15.97 -52.17 -5.62
CA GLY A 28 16.86 -52.05 -4.45
C GLY A 28 16.08 -51.78 -3.15
N THR A 29 16.20 -52.68 -2.17
CA THR A 29 15.35 -52.85 -0.99
C THR A 29 15.97 -52.30 0.31
N THR A 30 15.14 -51.68 1.19
CA THR A 30 15.25 -51.44 2.67
C THR A 30 16.30 -50.49 3.28
N PRO A 31 16.16 -50.00 4.54
CA PRO A 31 14.96 -49.81 5.39
C PRO A 31 14.82 -48.39 6.00
N SER A 32 13.64 -48.18 6.61
CA SER A 32 13.17 -47.00 7.35
C SER A 32 14.16 -46.41 8.36
N THR A 33 14.48 -45.12 8.20
CA THR A 33 14.99 -44.25 9.27
C THR A 33 14.12 -43.00 9.30
N ALA A 34 13.72 -42.60 10.51
CA ALA A 34 12.83 -41.50 10.81
C ALA A 34 13.19 -40.20 10.08
N ASN A 35 12.32 -39.76 9.15
CA ASN A 35 12.39 -38.42 8.59
C ASN A 35 11.47 -37.50 9.40
N SER A 36 12.08 -36.78 10.33
CA SER A 36 11.61 -35.47 10.77
C SER A 36 11.31 -34.63 9.53
N ILE A 37 10.01 -34.37 9.29
CA ILE A 37 9.54 -33.51 8.21
C ILE A 37 9.94 -32.08 8.57
N THR A 38 11.18 -31.71 8.26
CA THR A 38 11.60 -30.31 8.23
C THR A 38 10.78 -29.67 7.12
N ARG A 39 9.73 -28.93 7.51
CA ARG A 39 9.00 -28.04 6.60
C ARG A 39 10.05 -27.19 5.89
N PRO A 40 10.11 -27.18 4.54
CA PRO A 40 11.03 -26.29 3.85
C PRO A 40 10.75 -24.86 4.35
N PRO A 41 11.80 -24.06 4.64
CA PRO A 41 11.59 -22.66 4.99
C PRO A 41 10.77 -22.04 3.86
N VAL A 42 9.59 -21.53 4.22
CA VAL A 42 8.86 -20.65 3.30
C VAL A 42 9.84 -19.54 2.92
N PRO A 43 10.04 -19.25 1.63
CA PRO A 43 10.89 -18.14 1.25
C PRO A 43 10.30 -16.89 1.90
N ASN A 44 11.04 -16.31 2.84
CA ASN A 44 10.75 -14.97 3.33
C ASN A 44 10.60 -14.09 2.10
N SER A 45 9.42 -13.52 1.90
CA SER A 45 9.17 -12.61 0.78
C SER A 45 10.04 -11.38 0.99
N THR A 46 11.25 -11.37 0.43
CA THR A 46 12.20 -10.26 0.50
C THR A 46 11.75 -9.14 -0.46
N GLY A 47 10.52 -8.67 -0.27
CA GLY A 47 10.09 -7.38 -0.79
C GLY A 47 10.59 -6.27 0.14
N PRO A 48 10.77 -5.03 -0.36
CA PRO A 48 11.07 -3.91 0.50
C PRO A 48 9.98 -3.78 1.57
N THR A 49 10.37 -3.79 2.85
CA THR A 49 9.46 -3.54 3.97
C THR A 49 8.98 -2.10 3.89
N ALA A 50 7.66 -1.90 3.97
CA ALA A 50 7.09 -0.56 3.91
C ALA A 50 7.66 0.32 5.04
N PRO A 51 8.16 1.54 4.75
CA PRO A 51 8.91 2.31 5.74
C PRO A 51 8.17 2.65 7.04
N TYR A 52 6.84 2.79 7.00
CA TYR A 52 6.02 3.03 8.18
C TYR A 52 5.96 1.83 9.15
N LEU A 53 6.40 0.65 8.73
CA LEU A 53 6.51 -0.56 9.55
C LEU A 53 7.82 -0.61 10.35
N LEU A 54 8.79 0.26 10.03
CA LEU A 54 10.09 0.26 10.71
C LEU A 54 9.95 0.74 12.17
N ALA A 55 10.76 0.17 13.06
CA ALA A 55 10.82 0.62 14.45
C ALA A 55 11.24 2.10 14.51
N GLY A 56 10.50 2.90 15.29
CA GLY A 56 10.74 4.35 15.37
C GLY A 56 10.30 5.14 14.13
N ALA A 57 9.54 4.53 13.20
CA ALA A 57 8.94 5.25 12.09
C ALA A 57 8.10 6.43 12.60
N PRO A 58 8.27 7.62 12.03
CA PRO A 58 7.60 8.83 12.48
C PRO A 58 6.08 8.74 12.32
N THR A 59 5.38 9.65 13.01
CA THR A 59 3.95 9.86 12.89
C THR A 59 3.68 11.30 12.48
N PHE A 60 2.57 11.53 11.78
CA PHE A 60 2.03 12.87 11.67
C PHE A 60 1.53 13.32 13.04
N ASP A 61 1.62 14.62 13.33
CA ASP A 61 1.07 15.19 14.56
C ASP A 61 -0.45 15.41 14.48
N THR A 62 -1.17 14.41 13.96
CA THR A 62 -2.63 14.40 13.86
C THR A 62 -3.16 12.98 13.99
N THR A 63 -4.36 12.85 14.52
CA THR A 63 -5.13 11.61 14.53
C THR A 63 -5.93 11.47 13.24
N VAL A 64 -6.37 10.24 12.94
CA VAL A 64 -7.21 9.95 11.76
C VAL A 64 -8.54 10.72 11.79
N THR A 65 -9.15 10.89 12.96
CA THR A 65 -10.40 11.64 13.13
C THR A 65 -10.21 13.12 12.78
N LYS A 66 -9.19 13.77 13.36
CA LYS A 66 -8.88 15.18 13.08
C LYS A 66 -8.48 15.41 11.63
N PHE A 67 -7.71 14.49 11.05
CA PHE A 67 -7.37 14.52 9.62
C PHE A 67 -8.63 14.52 8.77
N ARG A 68 -9.55 13.57 9.02
CA ARG A 68 -10.78 13.42 8.24
C ARG A 68 -11.67 14.66 8.33
N GLU A 69 -11.88 15.19 9.52
CA GLU A 69 -12.69 16.40 9.74
C GLU A 69 -12.15 17.58 8.92
N ARG A 70 -10.84 17.81 9.02
CA ARG A 70 -10.16 18.85 8.25
C ARG A 70 -10.24 18.60 6.74
N TYR A 71 -9.90 17.40 6.28
CA TYR A 71 -9.94 17.03 4.88
C TYR A 71 -11.34 17.23 4.27
N ASN A 72 -12.40 16.78 4.95
CA ASN A 72 -13.78 16.94 4.47
C ASN A 72 -14.22 18.41 4.48
N SER A 73 -13.72 19.22 5.43
CA SER A 73 -14.02 20.66 5.45
C SER A 73 -13.41 21.41 4.27
N HIS A 74 -12.21 21.02 3.84
CA HIS A 74 -11.54 21.61 2.67
C HIS A 74 -12.02 21.03 1.34
N ASN A 75 -12.53 19.79 1.34
CA ASN A 75 -12.90 19.04 0.15
C ASN A 75 -14.35 18.51 0.24
N PRO A 76 -15.38 19.39 0.30
CA PRO A 76 -16.77 18.97 0.53
C PRO A 76 -17.34 18.05 -0.56
N ASN A 77 -16.77 18.10 -1.77
CA ASN A 77 -17.19 17.27 -2.90
C ASN A 77 -16.42 15.95 -3.02
N LEU A 78 -15.42 15.73 -2.18
CA LEU A 78 -14.60 14.52 -2.17
C LEU A 78 -14.53 13.95 -0.74
N PRO A 79 -15.65 13.69 -0.05
CA PRO A 79 -15.59 13.31 1.36
C PRO A 79 -15.00 11.92 1.57
N ILE A 80 -14.22 11.78 2.64
CA ILE A 80 -13.81 10.47 3.17
C ILE A 80 -14.74 10.10 4.33
N GLY A 81 -15.27 8.88 4.29
CA GLY A 81 -16.07 8.27 5.34
C GLY A 81 -15.28 8.01 6.62
N GLU A 82 -15.92 7.41 7.61
CA GLU A 82 -15.23 7.05 8.86
C GLU A 82 -14.26 5.90 8.64
N PHE A 83 -13.07 6.03 9.24
CA PHE A 83 -12.10 4.95 9.27
C PHE A 83 -12.50 3.92 10.32
N ARG A 84 -12.69 2.69 9.88
CA ARG A 84 -13.01 1.55 10.74
C ARG A 84 -11.76 0.70 10.92
N ALA A 85 -11.49 0.30 12.16
CA ALA A 85 -10.38 -0.59 12.46
C ALA A 85 -10.55 -1.91 11.68
N LEU A 86 -9.43 -2.42 11.17
CA LEU A 86 -9.36 -3.70 10.50
C LEU A 86 -8.74 -4.70 11.47
N GLU A 87 -9.49 -5.75 11.81
CA GLU A 87 -8.95 -6.86 12.59
C GLU A 87 -8.24 -7.82 11.63
N GLY A 88 -6.93 -7.98 11.78
CA GLY A 88 -6.11 -8.84 10.94
C GLY A 88 -5.24 -9.81 11.77
N PRO A 89 -5.02 -11.04 11.31
CA PRO A 89 -4.04 -11.92 11.93
C PRO A 89 -2.65 -11.32 11.71
N SER A 90 -1.90 -11.12 12.81
CA SER A 90 -0.57 -10.51 12.85
C SER A 90 -0.50 -9.01 12.52
N GLU A 91 -1.32 -8.17 13.16
CA GLU A 91 -0.96 -6.76 13.27
C GLU A 91 0.40 -6.65 14.00
N PRO A 92 1.35 -5.84 13.50
CA PRO A 92 2.53 -5.49 14.27
C PRO A 92 2.07 -4.97 15.63
N ALA A 93 2.66 -5.45 16.73
CA ALA A 93 2.14 -5.24 18.09
C ALA A 93 1.81 -3.77 18.46
N ASN A 94 2.41 -2.83 17.73
CA ASN A 94 2.36 -1.40 17.95
C ASN A 94 1.53 -0.61 16.91
N LEU A 95 0.84 -1.29 15.98
CA LEU A 95 0.03 -0.65 14.95
C LEU A 95 -1.43 -1.05 15.05
N THR A 96 -2.29 -0.18 14.54
CA THR A 96 -3.70 -0.46 14.25
C THR A 96 -4.00 -0.02 12.83
N HIS A 97 -4.47 -0.93 12.01
CA HIS A 97 -4.92 -0.62 10.66
C HIS A 97 -6.38 -0.16 10.66
N ALA A 98 -6.69 0.84 9.86
CA ALA A 98 -8.07 1.28 9.66
C ALA A 98 -8.30 1.65 8.19
N ALA A 99 -9.54 1.51 7.73
CA ALA A 99 -9.93 1.84 6.37
C ALA A 99 -11.32 2.47 6.29
N SER A 100 -11.51 3.29 5.26
CA SER A 100 -12.78 3.86 4.85
C SER A 100 -13.01 3.56 3.38
N LYS A 101 -14.15 2.95 3.05
CA LYS A 101 -14.60 2.81 1.67
C LYS A 101 -15.08 4.18 1.17
N ILE A 102 -14.51 4.68 0.07
CA ILE A 102 -14.97 5.91 -0.57
C ILE A 102 -16.05 5.56 -1.60
N ASN A 103 -15.77 4.58 -2.46
CA ASN A 103 -16.73 3.97 -3.38
C ASN A 103 -16.28 2.54 -3.73
N GLU A 104 -16.87 1.92 -4.76
CA GLU A 104 -16.52 0.55 -5.17
C GLU A 104 -15.07 0.41 -5.69
N THR A 105 -14.52 1.48 -6.26
CA THR A 105 -13.23 1.49 -6.94
C THR A 105 -12.13 2.22 -6.17
N LEU A 106 -12.46 2.82 -5.03
CA LEU A 106 -11.53 3.66 -4.28
C LEU A 106 -11.72 3.50 -2.77
N TYR A 107 -10.61 3.26 -2.09
CA TYR A 107 -10.53 3.05 -0.65
C TYR A 107 -9.45 3.95 -0.06
N ALA A 108 -9.72 4.49 1.13
CA ALA A 108 -8.71 5.11 1.97
C ALA A 108 -8.32 4.13 3.09
N SER A 109 -7.03 3.98 3.35
CA SER A 109 -6.53 3.19 4.47
C SER A 109 -5.42 3.94 5.21
N THR A 110 -5.15 3.49 6.44
CA THR A 110 -4.14 4.08 7.29
C THR A 110 -3.56 3.04 8.24
N ALA A 111 -2.30 3.23 8.62
CA ALA A 111 -1.71 2.59 9.79
C ALA A 111 -1.56 3.63 10.89
N LEU A 112 -2.07 3.31 12.06
CA LEU A 112 -2.08 4.16 13.24
C LEU A 112 -1.10 3.62 14.27
N GLU A 113 -0.42 4.53 14.96
CA GLU A 113 0.34 4.17 16.14
C GLU A 113 -0.60 3.81 17.30
N LYS A 114 -0.42 2.61 17.85
CA LYS A 114 -1.25 2.09 18.93
C LYS A 114 -1.14 2.99 20.17
N GLY A 115 -2.27 3.27 20.80
CA GLY A 115 -2.37 4.15 21.97
C GLY A 115 -2.53 5.63 21.62
N SER A 116 -1.73 6.18 20.70
CA SER A 116 -1.84 7.60 20.32
C SER A 116 -2.87 7.86 19.22
N GLY A 117 -3.15 6.87 18.36
CA GLY A 117 -4.02 7.03 17.19
C GLY A 117 -3.44 7.97 16.13
N LYS A 118 -2.16 8.35 16.26
CA LYS A 118 -1.46 9.19 15.29
C LYS A 118 -1.18 8.41 14.02
N ILE A 119 -1.26 9.11 12.90
CA ILE A 119 -1.16 8.51 11.57
C ILE A 119 0.32 8.25 11.24
N LYS A 120 0.67 7.02 10.86
CA LYS A 120 1.99 6.69 10.27
C LYS A 120 1.99 6.72 8.75
N THR A 121 0.85 6.41 8.13
CA THR A 121 0.66 6.49 6.68
C THR A 121 -0.81 6.71 6.36
N LEU A 122 -1.10 7.44 5.28
CA LEU A 122 -2.41 7.51 4.64
C LEU A 122 -2.26 7.01 3.22
N GLN A 123 -3.13 6.10 2.82
CA GLN A 123 -3.09 5.45 1.52
C GLN A 123 -4.45 5.60 0.83
N LEU A 124 -4.41 5.82 -0.48
CA LEU A 124 -5.55 5.74 -1.37
C LEU A 124 -5.27 4.62 -2.37
N THR A 125 -6.15 3.63 -2.41
CA THR A 125 -6.04 2.49 -3.32
C THR A 125 -7.19 2.52 -4.32
N TYR A 126 -6.84 2.72 -5.59
CA TYR A 126 -7.73 2.61 -6.74
C TYR A 126 -7.73 1.17 -7.25
N LEU A 127 -8.92 0.57 -7.38
CA LEU A 127 -9.15 -0.72 -7.99
C LEU A 127 -9.62 -0.52 -9.43
N PRO A 128 -8.89 -1.03 -10.43
CA PRO A 128 -9.28 -0.98 -11.83
C PRO A 128 -10.67 -1.59 -12.03
N VAL A 129 -11.45 -0.96 -12.90
CA VAL A 129 -12.74 -1.45 -13.34
C VAL A 129 -12.74 -1.66 -14.83
N GLU A 130 -13.43 -2.70 -15.27
CA GLU A 130 -13.60 -2.99 -16.69
C GLU A 130 -14.74 -2.15 -17.29
N GLY A 131 -14.59 -1.76 -18.56
CA GLY A 131 -15.63 -1.10 -19.33
C GLY A 131 -15.59 0.43 -19.33
N GLY A 132 -16.67 1.06 -19.76
CA GLY A 132 -16.68 2.49 -20.12
C GLY A 132 -16.48 3.48 -18.96
N THR A 133 -16.45 3.02 -17.70
CA THR A 133 -16.33 3.88 -16.51
C THR A 133 -14.90 4.04 -16.00
N GLU A 134 -13.94 3.27 -16.53
CA GLU A 134 -12.53 3.25 -16.08
C GLU A 134 -11.91 4.66 -16.06
N LYS A 135 -12.05 5.40 -17.16
CA LYS A 135 -11.50 6.76 -17.28
C LYS A 135 -12.05 7.72 -16.21
N ALA A 136 -13.35 7.64 -15.92
CA ALA A 136 -13.99 8.50 -14.93
C ALA A 136 -13.61 8.07 -13.50
N ALA A 137 -13.51 6.78 -13.24
CA ALA A 137 -13.08 6.23 -11.95
C ALA A 137 -11.62 6.61 -11.65
N HIS A 138 -10.73 6.49 -12.65
CA HIS A 138 -9.34 6.90 -12.54
C HIS A 138 -9.19 8.41 -12.31
N ALA A 139 -9.95 9.25 -13.05
CA ALA A 139 -9.94 10.70 -12.82
C ALA A 139 -10.42 11.08 -11.41
N THR A 140 -11.41 10.36 -10.89
CA THR A 140 -11.87 10.52 -9.50
C THR A 140 -10.77 10.15 -8.52
N ALA A 141 -10.08 9.02 -8.73
CA ALA A 141 -8.95 8.61 -7.88
C ALA A 141 -7.83 9.67 -7.84
N ILE A 142 -7.45 10.23 -9.00
CA ILE A 142 -6.47 11.31 -9.08
C ILE A 142 -6.93 12.53 -8.28
N SER A 143 -8.22 12.88 -8.35
CA SER A 143 -8.78 14.02 -7.60
C SER A 143 -8.66 13.82 -6.08
N TYR A 144 -8.94 12.61 -5.58
CA TYR A 144 -8.73 12.26 -4.17
C TYR A 144 -7.24 12.29 -3.77
N MET A 145 -6.35 11.76 -4.61
CA MET A 145 -4.90 11.79 -4.36
C MET A 145 -4.35 13.22 -4.32
N ALA A 146 -4.79 14.08 -5.24
CA ALA A 146 -4.41 15.48 -5.28
C ALA A 146 -4.93 16.26 -4.07
N ALA A 147 -6.17 16.00 -3.65
CA ALA A 147 -6.73 16.54 -2.42
C ALA A 147 -5.95 16.07 -1.17
N LEU A 148 -5.60 14.79 -1.09
CA LEU A 148 -4.79 14.25 0.01
C LEU A 148 -3.41 14.92 0.08
N LEU A 149 -2.76 15.10 -1.07
CA LEU A 149 -1.47 15.78 -1.16
C LEU A 149 -1.55 17.21 -0.60
N ARG A 150 -2.60 17.97 -0.96
CA ARG A 150 -2.79 19.35 -0.47
C ARG A 150 -3.04 19.46 1.04
N GLU A 151 -3.51 18.41 1.71
CA GLU A 151 -3.61 18.42 3.18
C GLU A 151 -2.25 18.51 3.88
N PHE A 152 -1.18 18.06 3.20
CA PHE A 152 0.18 18.11 3.72
C PHE A 152 1.03 19.20 3.06
N GLU A 153 0.59 19.70 1.92
CA GLU A 153 1.20 20.83 1.21
C GLU A 153 0.14 21.89 0.84
N PRO A 154 -0.35 22.67 1.82
CA PRO A 154 -1.48 23.58 1.62
C PRO A 154 -1.16 24.79 0.74
N THR A 155 0.11 25.00 0.38
CA THR A 155 0.57 26.17 -0.38
C THR A 155 0.43 26.02 -1.90
N ILE A 156 0.04 24.84 -2.39
CA ILE A 156 -0.07 24.58 -3.83
C ILE A 156 -1.52 24.51 -4.30
N SER A 157 -1.74 24.89 -5.56
CA SER A 157 -3.08 24.89 -6.17
C SER A 157 -3.59 23.48 -6.49
N VAL A 158 -4.88 23.37 -6.83
CA VAL A 158 -5.49 22.12 -7.30
C VAL A 158 -4.76 21.59 -8.54
N GLU A 159 -4.46 22.45 -9.50
CA GLU A 159 -3.76 22.12 -10.74
C GLU A 159 -2.35 21.63 -10.45
N GLN A 160 -1.61 22.32 -9.57
CA GLN A 160 -0.25 21.93 -9.18
C GLN A 160 -0.25 20.58 -8.46
N SER A 161 -1.18 20.35 -7.53
CA SER A 161 -1.31 19.07 -6.84
C SER A 161 -1.66 17.93 -7.78
N THR A 162 -2.55 18.17 -8.76
CA THR A 162 -2.91 17.19 -9.79
C THR A 162 -1.72 16.84 -10.67
N ALA A 163 -0.98 17.85 -11.14
CA ALA A 163 0.22 17.65 -11.94
C ALA A 163 1.29 16.84 -11.19
N ARG A 164 1.48 17.12 -9.89
CA ARG A 164 2.42 16.36 -9.04
C ARG A 164 2.00 14.91 -8.85
N VAL A 165 0.71 14.64 -8.61
CA VAL A 165 0.21 13.27 -8.53
C VAL A 165 0.46 12.56 -9.85
N LEU A 166 0.11 13.16 -10.99
CA LEU A 166 0.35 12.56 -12.31
C LEU A 166 1.83 12.26 -12.56
N ASP A 167 2.75 13.14 -12.19
CA ASP A 167 4.19 12.88 -12.27
C ASP A 167 4.61 11.66 -11.43
N LEU A 168 4.15 11.59 -10.18
CA LEU A 168 4.43 10.47 -9.28
C LEU A 168 3.87 9.15 -9.82
N LEU A 169 2.65 9.17 -10.36
CA LEU A 169 2.01 8.00 -10.96
C LEU A 169 2.76 7.55 -12.22
N ASN A 170 3.15 8.47 -13.10
CA ASN A 170 3.92 8.16 -14.31
C ASN A 170 5.30 7.57 -13.98
N ARG A 171 5.99 8.13 -12.99
CA ARG A 171 7.30 7.63 -12.55
C ARG A 171 7.21 6.30 -11.81
N GLY A 172 6.10 6.05 -11.13
CA GLY A 172 5.80 4.80 -10.43
C GLY A 172 5.13 3.73 -11.29
N HIS A 173 4.77 4.03 -12.53
CA HIS A 173 4.02 3.14 -13.40
C HIS A 173 4.75 1.80 -13.63
N GLY A 174 4.03 0.69 -13.46
CA GLY A 174 4.57 -0.66 -13.51
C GLY A 174 5.54 -1.03 -12.38
N SER A 175 5.82 -0.12 -11.44
CA SER A 175 6.66 -0.41 -10.29
C SER A 175 5.82 -0.94 -9.13
N ARG A 176 6.28 -2.04 -8.54
CA ARG A 176 5.71 -2.56 -7.28
C ARG A 176 5.93 -1.61 -6.11
N PHE A 177 6.94 -0.75 -6.20
CA PHE A 177 7.27 0.22 -5.17
C PHE A 177 8.11 1.35 -5.75
N PHE A 178 7.53 2.54 -5.82
CA PHE A 178 8.20 3.79 -6.15
C PHE A 178 8.03 4.77 -4.99
N GLN A 179 9.08 5.52 -4.65
CA GLN A 179 9.02 6.51 -3.60
C GLN A 179 9.70 7.81 -4.01
N GLN A 180 9.13 8.93 -3.59
CA GLN A 180 9.68 10.27 -3.76
C GLN A 180 9.56 11.02 -2.44
N GLN A 181 10.67 11.56 -1.94
CA GLN A 181 10.68 12.40 -0.75
C GLN A 181 10.68 13.88 -1.16
N TRP A 182 9.84 14.68 -0.49
CA TRP A 182 9.81 16.14 -0.55
C TRP A 182 9.78 16.70 0.87
N GLY A 183 10.90 17.29 1.30
CA GLY A 183 11.05 17.77 2.68
C GLY A 183 10.79 16.66 3.69
N ALA A 184 9.83 16.89 4.59
CA ALA A 184 9.42 15.95 5.64
C ALA A 184 8.34 14.94 5.20
N LEU A 185 8.02 14.85 3.91
CA LEU A 185 7.03 13.94 3.36
C LEU A 185 7.69 12.96 2.41
N ARG A 186 7.23 11.71 2.45
CA ARG A 186 7.49 10.71 1.43
C ARG A 186 6.17 10.31 0.79
N TYR A 187 6.14 10.39 -0.53
CA TYR A 187 5.07 9.84 -1.35
C TYR A 187 5.50 8.47 -1.84
N VAL A 188 4.59 7.51 -1.79
CA VAL A 188 4.81 6.15 -2.28
C VAL A 188 3.74 5.83 -3.31
N VAL A 189 4.17 5.25 -4.43
CA VAL A 189 3.28 4.72 -5.47
C VAL A 189 3.57 3.24 -5.65
N ALA A 190 2.53 2.43 -5.66
CA ALA A 190 2.61 1.02 -6.03
C ALA A 190 1.57 0.73 -7.11
N ASP A 191 2.05 0.44 -8.31
CA ASP A 191 1.22 0.06 -9.44
C ASP A 191 1.29 -1.46 -9.63
N ASN A 192 0.19 -2.13 -9.30
CA ASN A 192 0.08 -3.58 -9.39
C ASN A 192 -0.75 -4.03 -10.60
N GLY A 193 -0.91 -3.18 -11.61
CA GLY A 193 -1.74 -3.45 -12.79
C GLY A 193 -3.18 -3.75 -12.36
N ASP A 194 -3.68 -4.92 -12.73
CA ASP A 194 -5.06 -5.36 -12.45
C ASP A 194 -5.40 -5.45 -10.95
N LYS A 195 -4.40 -5.53 -10.07
CA LYS A 195 -4.61 -5.52 -8.60
C LYS A 195 -4.78 -4.11 -8.03
N GLY A 196 -4.51 -3.11 -8.85
CA GLY A 196 -4.74 -1.70 -8.57
C GLY A 196 -3.54 -0.87 -8.17
N LEU A 197 -3.83 0.41 -8.03
CA LEU A 197 -2.88 1.49 -7.86
C LEU A 197 -3.01 2.04 -6.45
N THR A 198 -1.90 2.08 -5.70
CA THR A 198 -1.86 2.70 -4.38
C THR A 198 -0.99 3.94 -4.40
N PHE A 199 -1.53 5.03 -3.86
CA PHE A 199 -0.82 6.27 -3.58
C PHE A 199 -0.81 6.48 -2.06
N ALA A 200 0.35 6.69 -1.47
CA ALA A 200 0.48 6.91 -0.03
C ALA A 200 1.32 8.14 0.29
N VAL A 201 1.02 8.73 1.44
CA VAL A 201 1.79 9.82 2.04
C VAL A 201 2.22 9.42 3.45
N GLU A 202 3.51 9.59 3.72
CA GLU A 202 4.17 9.20 4.96
C GLU A 202 5.02 10.36 5.49
N PRO A 203 5.10 10.54 6.82
CA PRO A 203 6.05 11.46 7.40
C PRO A 203 7.47 10.91 7.30
N VAL A 204 8.45 11.79 7.20
CA VAL A 204 9.87 11.48 7.26
C VAL A 204 10.49 12.27 8.39
N LYS A 205 11.30 11.59 9.23
CA LYS A 205 12.12 12.26 10.21
C LYS A 205 13.22 13.01 9.48
N LEU A 206 13.20 14.33 9.53
CA LEU A 206 14.31 15.14 9.06
C LEU A 206 15.47 14.93 10.03
N ALA A 207 16.59 14.39 9.54
CA ALA A 207 17.83 14.49 10.29
C ALA A 207 18.26 15.97 10.25
N LEU A 208 18.51 16.55 11.42
CA LEU A 208 19.22 17.82 11.48
C LEU A 208 20.62 17.56 10.91
N ALA A 209 21.05 18.35 9.92
CA ALA A 209 22.46 18.37 9.56
C ALA A 209 23.23 18.76 10.82
N GLU A 210 24.25 17.98 11.18
CA GLU A 210 25.16 18.39 12.25
C GLU A 210 25.79 19.75 11.88
N PRO A 211 25.87 20.70 12.83
CA PRO A 211 26.38 22.04 12.58
C PRO A 211 27.86 22.06 12.17
#